data_AF-A0A2G6PLF1-F1
#
_entry.id   AF-A0A2G6PLF1-F1
#
_cell.length_a   1.000
_cell.length_b   1.000
_cell.length_c   1.000
_cell.angle_alpha   90.00
_cell.angle_beta   90.00
_cell.angle_gamma   90.00
#
_symmetry.space_group_name_H-M   'P 1'
#
loop_
_entity.id
_entity.type
_entity.pdbx_description
1 polymer ?
#
loop_
_entity_poly.entity_id
_entity_poly.type
_entity_poly.pdbx_seq_one_letter_code
_entity_poly.pdbx_strand_id
1 'polypeptide(L)'
;MKKILLVISIITLFSSFIYSASACSCMRPGTPEEELKRADNVYTAKIKDVEIITEKRSFYNDIKKENKFYDKKVKKVSLEVMDTFKGGNKQGIVYTSLDGATCGVDFKNSKTWIIYDKEDNGRHRVSLCSRTRKLENAKEDLKVLKKVKVLKKKKVYNSREEFEKQEGKTCQSATDGCNTYFVVDGKIGAGTLMYCEDENGKEAKEEWFCLNRKEMKVKGIYKTREEFIKAEGETCETATDGVNTYFGKDFMASTLIGTPENFVPEWKCIKKKDKLVNLVGNDRDSHGCKASAGYSWSEKLNKCIRPWEKNFVLSKNDVNLFNHIKGNLPKRTLNKVDILFSKYTKKISKYSTSKQVKINNKIVKKLEKVISNLLMKYPQDSVLPNKVNNKYNALVYLKLKLQIFSNEINMNSGK
;
A
#
# COMPACT_ATOMS: atom_id res chain seq x y z
N MET A 1 -11.67 -43.75 50.12
CA MET A 1 -11.45 -43.64 48.66
C MET A 1 -12.57 -42.81 47.98
N LYS A 2 -12.85 -41.58 48.45
CA LYS A 2 -13.92 -40.73 47.89
C LYS A 2 -13.46 -39.32 47.47
N LYS A 3 -12.14 -39.02 47.53
CA LYS A 3 -11.59 -37.71 47.16
C LYS A 3 -10.84 -37.66 45.82
N ILE A 4 -10.77 -38.79 45.08
CA ILE A 4 -10.08 -38.88 43.78
C ILE A 4 -11.06 -38.73 42.59
N LEU A 5 -12.37 -38.82 42.81
CA LEU A 5 -13.38 -38.74 41.75
C LEU A 5 -13.79 -37.30 41.35
N LEU A 6 -13.40 -36.27 42.10
CA LEU A 6 -13.80 -34.88 41.81
C LEU A 6 -12.79 -34.10 40.95
N VAL A 7 -11.57 -34.64 40.77
CA VAL A 7 -10.52 -34.00 39.97
C VAL A 7 -10.62 -34.35 38.48
N ILE A 8 -11.29 -35.45 38.13
CA ILE A 8 -11.45 -35.91 36.74
C ILE A 8 -12.60 -35.18 36.03
N SER A 9 -13.54 -34.57 36.76
CA SER A 9 -14.68 -33.83 36.18
C SER A 9 -14.35 -32.39 35.74
N ILE A 10 -13.27 -31.79 36.29
CA ILE A 10 -12.89 -30.40 35.96
C ILE A 10 -11.89 -30.35 34.78
N ILE A 11 -11.17 -31.45 34.51
CA ILE A 11 -10.18 -31.53 33.43
C ILE A 11 -10.85 -31.76 32.05
N THR A 12 -12.06 -32.30 32.01
CA THR A 12 -12.83 -32.51 30.77
C THR A 12 -13.65 -31.29 30.33
N LEU A 13 -13.78 -30.26 31.17
CA LEU A 13 -14.49 -29.01 30.85
C LEU A 13 -13.57 -27.88 30.35
N PHE A 14 -12.25 -28.08 30.36
CA PHE A 14 -11.26 -27.10 29.86
C PHE A 14 -10.55 -27.55 28.56
N SER A 15 -11.00 -28.65 27.94
CA SER A 15 -10.50 -29.12 26.65
C SER A 15 -11.42 -28.76 25.47
N SER A 16 -12.38 -27.84 25.64
CA SER A 16 -13.05 -27.17 24.53
C SER A 16 -12.07 -26.20 23.87
N PHE A 17 -11.20 -26.77 23.04
CA PHE A 17 -10.70 -26.20 21.80
C PHE A 17 -10.50 -24.67 21.81
N ILE A 18 -9.32 -24.25 22.26
CA ILE A 18 -8.73 -23.02 21.74
C ILE A 18 -8.29 -23.34 20.31
N TYR A 19 -9.24 -23.37 19.36
CA TYR A 19 -8.89 -23.16 17.97
C TYR A 19 -8.32 -21.75 17.90
N SER A 20 -7.02 -21.66 17.65
CA SER A 20 -6.40 -20.40 17.27
C SER A 20 -7.12 -19.91 16.01
N ALA A 21 -8.06 -18.98 16.17
CA ALA A 21 -8.61 -18.25 15.03
C ALA A 21 -7.46 -17.41 14.48
N SER A 22 -6.84 -17.89 13.41
CA SER A 22 -5.91 -17.10 12.61
C SER A 22 -6.70 -15.89 12.11
N ALA A 23 -6.38 -14.71 12.64
CA ALA A 23 -6.91 -13.47 12.10
C ALA A 23 -6.22 -13.18 10.76
N CYS A 24 -6.94 -12.58 9.81
CA CYS A 24 -6.40 -12.00 8.58
C CYS A 24 -5.28 -10.99 8.91
N SER A 25 -4.03 -11.47 8.93
CA SER A 25 -2.83 -10.64 8.98
C SER A 25 -2.52 -10.14 7.57
N CYS A 26 -3.40 -9.26 7.14
CA CYS A 26 -3.43 -8.76 5.79
C CYS A 26 -2.54 -7.50 5.72
N MET A 27 -1.52 -7.51 4.85
CA MET A 27 -0.77 -6.29 4.53
C MET A 27 -1.77 -5.31 3.91
N ARG A 28 -1.91 -4.11 4.51
CA ARG A 28 -2.91 -3.13 4.05
C ARG A 28 -2.77 -2.92 2.53
N PRO A 29 -3.89 -2.91 1.77
CA PRO A 29 -3.83 -2.68 0.33
C PRO A 29 -3.10 -1.37 0.01
N GLY A 30 -2.30 -1.37 -1.06
CA GLY A 30 -1.52 -0.21 -1.51
C GLY A 30 -2.40 0.94 -2.03
N THR A 31 -1.78 1.95 -2.65
CA THR A 31 -2.53 3.05 -3.30
C THR A 31 -3.39 2.52 -4.47
N PRO A 32 -4.42 3.26 -4.95
CA PRO A 32 -5.18 2.82 -6.12
C PRO A 32 -4.30 2.53 -7.34
N GLU A 33 -3.23 3.31 -7.56
CA GLU A 33 -2.29 3.11 -8.67
C GLU A 33 -1.48 1.83 -8.51
N GLU A 34 -1.02 1.51 -7.30
CA GLU A 34 -0.27 0.29 -7.01
C GLU A 34 -1.17 -0.94 -7.15
N GLU A 35 -2.37 -0.89 -6.59
CA GLU A 35 -3.33 -2.00 -6.65
C GLU A 35 -3.89 -2.18 -8.06
N LEU A 36 -4.06 -1.11 -8.82
CA LEU A 36 -4.38 -1.19 -10.25
C LEU A 36 -3.27 -1.91 -11.05
N LYS A 37 -2.00 -1.75 -10.68
CA LYS A 37 -0.90 -2.50 -11.31
C LYS A 37 -0.91 -3.97 -10.90
N ARG A 38 -1.15 -4.25 -9.61
CA ARG A 38 -1.11 -5.61 -9.03
C ARG A 38 -2.33 -6.48 -9.35
N ALA A 39 -3.52 -5.90 -9.50
CA ALA A 39 -4.75 -6.63 -9.80
C ALA A 39 -4.79 -7.01 -11.29
N ASP A 40 -5.31 -8.18 -11.62
CA ASP A 40 -5.47 -8.60 -13.01
C ASP A 40 -6.66 -7.88 -13.64
N ASN A 41 -7.75 -7.78 -12.88
CA ASN A 41 -8.95 -7.08 -13.31
C ASN A 41 -9.40 -6.03 -12.27
N VAL A 42 -9.84 -4.88 -12.77
CA VAL A 42 -10.39 -3.78 -11.96
C VAL A 42 -11.65 -3.25 -12.62
N TYR A 43 -12.78 -3.35 -11.92
CA TYR A 43 -14.09 -2.98 -12.43
C TYR A 43 -15.08 -2.65 -11.31
N THR A 44 -16.17 -1.95 -11.64
CA THR A 44 -17.32 -1.80 -10.76
C THR A 44 -18.36 -2.87 -11.09
N ALA A 45 -19.03 -3.38 -10.07
CA ALA A 45 -20.08 -4.37 -10.26
C ALA A 45 -21.18 -4.26 -9.21
N LYS A 46 -22.37 -4.72 -9.58
CA LYS A 46 -23.47 -4.98 -8.68
C LYS A 46 -23.49 -6.46 -8.29
N ILE A 47 -23.78 -6.77 -7.03
CA ILE A 47 -23.87 -8.17 -6.58
C ILE A 47 -25.23 -8.73 -7.00
N LYS A 48 -25.24 -9.84 -7.75
CA LYS A 48 -26.45 -10.58 -8.12
C LYS A 48 -26.78 -11.65 -7.09
N ASP A 49 -25.79 -12.46 -6.74
CA ASP A 49 -25.99 -13.61 -5.88
C ASP A 49 -24.70 -14.02 -5.15
N VAL A 50 -24.84 -14.68 -4.00
CA VAL A 50 -23.73 -15.16 -3.17
C VAL A 50 -24.03 -16.58 -2.68
N GLU A 51 -23.31 -17.56 -3.20
CA GLU A 51 -23.44 -18.98 -2.85
C GLU A 51 -22.21 -19.47 -2.11
N ILE A 52 -22.38 -20.43 -1.20
CA ILE A 52 -21.25 -21.16 -0.60
C ILE A 52 -21.06 -22.45 -1.38
N ILE A 53 -19.89 -22.61 -1.99
CA ILE A 53 -19.51 -23.82 -2.71
C ILE A 53 -18.36 -24.53 -2.01
N THR A 54 -18.19 -25.82 -2.29
CA THR A 54 -17.08 -26.63 -1.80
C THR A 54 -16.07 -26.86 -2.93
N GLU A 55 -14.81 -26.52 -2.69
CA GLU A 55 -13.70 -26.72 -3.62
C GLU A 55 -12.71 -27.74 -3.04
N LYS A 56 -12.27 -28.73 -3.83
CA LYS A 56 -11.17 -29.62 -3.44
C LYS A 56 -9.85 -28.88 -3.56
N ARG A 57 -9.08 -28.78 -2.47
CA ARG A 57 -7.73 -28.23 -2.49
C ARG A 57 -6.71 -29.31 -2.15
N SER A 58 -5.61 -29.35 -2.90
CA SER A 58 -4.44 -30.13 -2.54
C SER A 58 -3.52 -29.32 -1.64
N PHE A 59 -2.93 -29.98 -0.65
CA PHE A 59 -1.78 -29.47 0.09
C PHE A 59 -0.73 -30.59 0.18
N TYR A 60 0.52 -30.23 -0.11
CA TYR A 60 1.63 -31.16 -0.01
C TYR A 60 2.00 -31.38 1.45
N ASN A 61 1.88 -32.61 1.91
CA ASN A 61 2.24 -32.98 3.28
C ASN A 61 3.72 -33.31 3.33
N ASP A 62 4.54 -32.38 3.83
CA ASP A 62 6.00 -32.54 3.93
C ASP A 62 6.43 -33.77 4.75
N ILE A 63 5.62 -34.18 5.74
CA ILE A 63 5.92 -35.30 6.64
C ILE A 63 5.73 -36.64 5.92
N LYS A 64 4.66 -36.77 5.14
CA LYS A 64 4.29 -38.01 4.43
C LYS A 64 4.68 -38.01 2.95
N LYS A 65 5.25 -36.91 2.44
CA LYS A 65 5.60 -36.68 1.04
C LYS A 65 4.45 -37.01 0.07
N GLU A 66 3.23 -36.64 0.43
CA GLU A 66 2.02 -36.94 -0.35
C GLU A 66 1.14 -35.70 -0.49
N ASN A 67 0.36 -35.61 -1.57
CA ASN A 67 -0.68 -34.59 -1.72
C ASN A 67 -1.94 -35.03 -0.99
N LYS A 68 -2.32 -34.32 0.07
CA LYS A 68 -3.62 -34.50 0.72
C LYS A 68 -4.63 -33.55 0.14
N PHE A 69 -5.80 -34.08 -0.19
CA PHE A 69 -6.94 -33.30 -0.63
C PHE A 69 -7.87 -33.03 0.54
N TYR A 70 -8.35 -31.79 0.65
CA TYR A 70 -9.37 -31.42 1.60
C TYR A 70 -10.43 -30.54 0.96
N ASP A 71 -11.64 -30.64 1.48
CA ASP A 71 -12.77 -29.83 1.04
C ASP A 71 -12.70 -28.46 1.70
N LYS A 72 -12.52 -27.42 0.88
CA LYS A 72 -12.52 -26.03 1.31
C LYS A 72 -13.81 -25.36 0.86
N LYS A 73 -14.60 -24.89 1.83
CA LYS A 73 -15.77 -24.06 1.55
C LYS A 73 -15.33 -22.63 1.21
N VAL A 74 -15.86 -22.08 0.13
CA VAL A 74 -15.63 -20.69 -0.31
C VAL A 74 -16.95 -20.05 -0.75
N LYS A 75 -17.00 -18.72 -0.78
CA LYS A 75 -18.12 -17.98 -1.35
C LYS A 75 -17.85 -17.72 -2.84
N LYS A 76 -18.79 -18.15 -3.68
CA LYS A 76 -18.89 -17.78 -5.09
C LYS A 76 -19.86 -16.61 -5.20
N VAL A 77 -19.43 -15.53 -5.82
CA VAL A 77 -20.19 -14.28 -5.91
C VAL A 77 -20.43 -13.99 -7.38
N SER A 78 -21.71 -13.97 -7.75
CA SER A 78 -22.17 -13.63 -9.09
C SER A 78 -22.39 -12.12 -9.20
N LEU A 79 -21.89 -11.53 -10.27
CA LEU A 79 -21.73 -10.09 -10.45
C LEU A 79 -22.40 -9.63 -11.74
N GLU A 80 -22.97 -8.43 -11.68
CA GLU A 80 -23.33 -7.62 -12.85
C GLU A 80 -22.24 -6.57 -13.04
N VAL A 81 -21.31 -6.82 -13.97
CA VAL A 81 -20.21 -5.88 -14.23
C VAL A 81 -20.77 -4.61 -14.88
N MET A 82 -20.43 -3.45 -14.33
CA MET A 82 -20.88 -2.13 -14.77
C MET A 82 -19.80 -1.44 -15.62
N ASP A 83 -18.73 -0.94 -14.99
CA ASP A 83 -17.61 -0.30 -15.68
C ASP A 83 -16.34 -1.13 -15.50
N THR A 84 -15.61 -1.37 -16.59
CA THR A 84 -14.30 -2.02 -16.55
C THR A 84 -13.17 -1.01 -16.77
N PHE A 85 -12.16 -1.04 -15.90
CA PHE A 85 -11.00 -0.14 -15.95
C PHE A 85 -9.70 -0.88 -16.33
N LYS A 86 -9.56 -2.13 -15.89
CA LYS A 86 -8.46 -3.03 -16.25
C LYS A 86 -8.97 -4.46 -16.41
N GLY A 87 -8.43 -5.18 -17.40
CA GLY A 87 -8.75 -6.58 -17.66
C GLY A 87 -10.18 -6.77 -18.18
N GLY A 88 -10.77 -7.94 -17.92
CA GLY A 88 -12.14 -8.29 -18.27
C GLY A 88 -12.59 -9.60 -17.62
N ASN A 89 -13.32 -9.51 -16.52
CA ASN A 89 -13.99 -10.67 -15.92
C ASN A 89 -15.31 -10.94 -16.68
N LYS A 90 -15.19 -11.61 -17.84
CA LYS A 90 -16.33 -11.94 -18.72
C LYS A 90 -17.34 -12.88 -18.06
N GLN A 91 -16.90 -13.68 -17.09
CA GLN A 91 -17.77 -14.63 -16.38
C GLN A 91 -18.66 -13.93 -15.34
N GLY A 92 -18.27 -12.76 -14.87
CA GLY A 92 -18.99 -12.06 -13.81
C GLY A 92 -19.01 -12.84 -12.50
N ILE A 93 -17.96 -13.62 -12.22
CA ILE A 93 -17.87 -14.44 -11.01
C ILE A 93 -16.57 -14.13 -10.29
N VAL A 94 -16.64 -13.95 -8.96
CA VAL A 94 -15.47 -13.89 -8.09
C VAL A 94 -15.61 -14.81 -6.89
N TYR A 95 -14.49 -15.29 -6.40
CA TYR A 95 -14.42 -16.18 -5.25
C TYR A 95 -13.74 -15.49 -4.07
N THR A 96 -14.28 -15.71 -2.87
CA THR A 96 -13.72 -15.19 -1.63
C THR A 96 -13.86 -16.22 -0.51
N SER A 97 -13.04 -16.10 0.53
CA SER A 97 -13.21 -16.91 1.74
C SER A 97 -14.54 -16.60 2.44
N LEU A 98 -14.95 -17.47 3.37
CA LEU A 98 -16.27 -17.42 4.00
C LEU A 98 -16.49 -16.19 4.88
N ASP A 99 -15.46 -15.75 5.59
CA ASP A 99 -15.59 -14.73 6.64
C ASP A 99 -14.32 -13.89 6.75
N GLY A 100 -14.41 -12.79 7.51
CA GLY A 100 -13.27 -11.88 7.68
C GLY A 100 -12.08 -12.50 8.41
N ALA A 101 -12.27 -13.53 9.24
CA ALA A 101 -11.17 -14.24 9.89
C ALA A 101 -10.30 -14.97 8.84
N THR A 102 -10.93 -15.51 7.81
CA THR A 102 -10.28 -16.18 6.65
C THR A 102 -10.00 -15.23 5.48
N CYS A 103 -9.96 -13.92 5.73
CA CYS A 103 -9.74 -12.85 4.75
C CYS A 103 -10.86 -12.73 3.69
N GLY A 104 -12.07 -13.19 4.01
CA GLY A 104 -13.24 -13.17 3.15
C GLY A 104 -13.94 -11.81 3.14
N VAL A 105 -14.28 -11.34 1.95
CA VAL A 105 -15.10 -10.14 1.74
C VAL A 105 -16.57 -10.46 1.99
N ASP A 106 -17.25 -9.63 2.78
CA ASP A 106 -18.68 -9.74 3.01
C ASP A 106 -19.49 -8.84 2.06
N PHE A 107 -20.12 -9.46 1.08
CA PHE A 107 -20.91 -8.78 0.05
C PHE A 107 -22.36 -8.49 0.46
N LYS A 108 -22.82 -8.91 1.65
CA LYS A 108 -24.25 -8.85 2.05
C LYS A 108 -24.86 -7.45 2.20
N ASN A 109 -24.06 -6.39 2.31
CA ASN A 109 -24.52 -5.07 2.80
C ASN A 109 -24.36 -3.90 1.80
N SER A 110 -24.13 -4.16 0.51
CA SER A 110 -24.13 -3.11 -0.51
C SER A 110 -24.42 -3.66 -1.89
N LYS A 111 -25.23 -2.92 -2.65
CA LYS A 111 -25.56 -3.29 -4.03
C LYS A 111 -24.36 -3.15 -4.95
N THR A 112 -23.49 -2.16 -4.77
CA THR A 112 -22.41 -1.83 -5.73
C THR A 112 -21.02 -1.73 -5.11
N TRP A 113 -20.04 -2.27 -5.82
CA TRP A 113 -18.67 -2.45 -5.36
C TRP A 113 -17.68 -2.04 -6.45
N ILE A 114 -16.50 -1.59 -6.01
CA ILE A 114 -15.29 -1.64 -6.83
C ILE A 114 -14.54 -2.92 -6.48
N ILE A 115 -14.13 -3.66 -7.50
CA ILE A 115 -13.52 -4.97 -7.36
C ILE A 115 -12.13 -4.93 -7.99
N TYR A 116 -11.14 -5.32 -7.18
CA TYR A 116 -9.77 -5.60 -7.59
C TYR A 116 -9.57 -7.11 -7.40
N ASP A 117 -9.71 -7.86 -8.50
CA ASP A 117 -9.51 -9.31 -8.47
C ASP A 117 -8.11 -9.69 -8.97
N LYS A 118 -7.68 -10.87 -8.55
CA LYS A 118 -6.53 -11.58 -9.10
C LYS A 118 -6.98 -12.90 -9.65
N GLU A 119 -6.42 -13.29 -10.77
CA GLU A 119 -6.62 -14.60 -11.35
C GLU A 119 -5.68 -15.61 -10.68
N ASP A 120 -6.25 -16.67 -10.11
CA ASP A 120 -5.54 -17.79 -9.51
C ASP A 120 -6.14 -19.08 -10.04
N ASN A 121 -5.38 -19.81 -10.85
CA ASN A 121 -5.79 -21.07 -11.49
C ASN A 121 -7.12 -20.96 -12.25
N GLY A 122 -7.25 -19.92 -13.10
CA GLY A 122 -8.45 -19.65 -13.90
C GLY A 122 -9.67 -19.18 -13.09
N ARG A 123 -9.50 -18.86 -11.81
CA ARG A 123 -10.55 -18.30 -10.95
C ARG A 123 -10.18 -16.90 -10.49
N HIS A 124 -11.11 -15.97 -10.65
CA HIS A 124 -10.98 -14.62 -10.13
C HIS A 124 -11.23 -14.59 -8.62
N ARG A 125 -10.22 -14.23 -7.83
CA ARG A 125 -10.29 -14.21 -6.37
C ARG A 125 -10.15 -12.81 -5.81
N VAL A 126 -10.90 -12.56 -4.73
CA VAL A 126 -10.84 -11.33 -3.94
C VAL A 126 -10.70 -11.68 -2.46
N SER A 127 -10.13 -10.76 -1.68
CA SER A 127 -9.98 -10.92 -0.24
C SER A 127 -10.11 -9.57 0.44
N LEU A 128 -10.23 -9.55 1.78
CA LEU A 128 -10.12 -8.30 2.55
C LEU A 128 -8.78 -7.57 2.36
N CYS A 129 -7.78 -8.29 1.84
CA CYS A 129 -6.46 -7.78 1.52
C CYS A 129 -6.44 -7.02 0.18
N SER A 130 -7.39 -7.28 -0.71
CA SER A 130 -7.48 -6.54 -1.96
C SER A 130 -8.13 -5.17 -1.70
N ARG A 131 -7.89 -4.22 -2.60
CA ARG A 131 -8.47 -2.87 -2.49
C ARG A 131 -10.00 -2.85 -2.75
N THR A 132 -10.61 -4.02 -2.95
CA THR A 132 -12.05 -4.26 -3.14
C THR A 132 -12.84 -3.67 -1.98
N ARG A 133 -13.80 -2.78 -2.30
CA ARG A 133 -14.60 -2.08 -1.31
C ARG A 133 -15.94 -1.62 -1.90
N LYS A 134 -16.86 -1.23 -1.03
CA LYS A 134 -18.13 -0.63 -1.46
C LYS A 134 -17.85 0.61 -2.31
N LEU A 135 -18.62 0.79 -3.39
CA LEU A 135 -18.38 1.88 -4.33
C LEU A 135 -18.50 3.28 -3.68
N GLU A 136 -19.38 3.42 -2.70
CA GLU A 136 -19.54 4.64 -1.88
C GLU A 136 -18.25 5.07 -1.14
N ASN A 137 -17.39 4.10 -0.81
CA ASN A 137 -16.12 4.30 -0.09
C ASN A 137 -14.90 4.35 -1.02
N ALA A 138 -15.12 4.39 -2.34
CA ALA A 138 -14.10 4.30 -3.37
C ALA A 138 -13.77 5.65 -4.04
N LYS A 139 -13.94 6.78 -3.33
CA LYS A 139 -13.73 8.12 -3.90
C LYS A 139 -12.31 8.31 -4.47
N GLU A 140 -11.29 7.86 -3.74
CA GLU A 140 -9.88 7.90 -4.18
C GLU A 140 -9.66 7.05 -5.43
N ASP A 141 -10.14 5.82 -5.40
CA ASP A 141 -10.03 4.86 -6.48
C ASP A 141 -10.67 5.39 -7.76
N LEU A 142 -11.89 5.92 -7.67
CA LEU A 142 -12.60 6.49 -8.81
C LEU A 142 -11.88 7.72 -9.39
N LYS A 143 -11.16 8.52 -8.58
CA LYS A 143 -10.37 9.65 -9.08
C LYS A 143 -9.26 9.16 -10.02
N VAL A 144 -8.57 8.10 -9.62
CA VAL A 144 -7.48 7.48 -10.40
C VAL A 144 -8.04 6.75 -11.63
N LEU A 145 -9.08 5.94 -11.44
CA LEU A 145 -9.64 5.09 -12.50
C LEU A 145 -10.40 5.89 -13.56
N LYS A 146 -11.05 7.00 -13.19
CA LYS A 146 -11.63 7.93 -14.19
C LYS A 146 -10.54 8.54 -15.07
N LYS A 147 -9.36 8.88 -14.51
CA LYS A 147 -8.21 9.34 -15.29
C LYS A 147 -7.74 8.27 -16.27
N VAL A 148 -7.71 7.00 -15.85
CA VAL A 148 -7.38 5.85 -16.71
C VAL A 148 -8.42 5.63 -17.82
N LYS A 149 -9.72 5.74 -17.50
CA LYS A 149 -10.82 5.62 -18.48
C LYS A 149 -10.78 6.74 -19.53
N VAL A 150 -10.45 7.97 -19.12
CA VAL A 150 -10.27 9.12 -20.03
C VAL A 150 -9.10 8.89 -21.00
N LEU A 151 -8.03 8.21 -20.58
CA LEU A 151 -6.89 7.87 -21.45
C LEU A 151 -7.20 6.74 -22.45
N LYS A 152 -8.23 5.92 -22.21
CA LYS A 152 -8.59 4.74 -23.01
C LYS A 152 -9.81 4.91 -23.95
N LYS A 153 -10.54 6.03 -23.92
CA LYS A 153 -11.59 6.26 -24.94
C LYS A 153 -10.92 6.36 -26.32
N LYS A 154 -11.29 5.45 -27.24
CA LYS A 154 -10.92 5.51 -28.66
C LYS A 154 -11.43 6.87 -29.20
N LYS A 155 -10.50 7.73 -29.64
CA LYS A 155 -10.86 8.93 -30.38
C LYS A 155 -10.98 8.51 -31.83
N VAL A 156 -12.14 8.78 -32.43
CA VAL A 156 -12.41 8.54 -33.85
C VAL A 156 -12.38 9.89 -34.55
N TYR A 157 -11.72 9.94 -35.69
CA TYR A 157 -11.50 11.13 -36.50
C TYR A 157 -12.17 10.92 -37.85
N ASN A 158 -12.76 11.98 -38.41
CA ASN A 158 -13.53 11.86 -39.66
C ASN A 158 -12.66 12.00 -40.92
N SER A 159 -11.36 12.27 -40.77
CA SER A 159 -10.43 12.35 -41.89
C SER A 159 -9.00 11.97 -41.49
N ARG A 160 -8.24 11.53 -42.49
CA ARG A 160 -6.81 11.24 -42.37
C ARG A 160 -6.01 12.40 -41.80
N GLU A 161 -6.25 13.61 -42.31
CA GLU A 161 -5.51 14.82 -41.93
C GLU A 161 -5.76 15.21 -40.46
N GLU A 162 -7.01 15.04 -40.01
CA GLU A 162 -7.37 15.29 -38.62
C GLU A 162 -6.67 14.30 -37.68
N PHE A 163 -6.63 13.02 -38.06
CA PHE A 163 -5.90 11.99 -37.33
C PHE A 163 -4.39 12.25 -37.28
N GLU A 164 -3.74 12.51 -38.42
CA GLU A 164 -2.30 12.76 -38.50
C GLU A 164 -1.88 13.95 -37.63
N LYS A 165 -2.70 15.02 -37.63
CA LYS A 165 -2.48 16.22 -36.83
C LYS A 165 -2.63 15.98 -35.32
N GLN A 166 -3.65 15.21 -34.92
CA GLN A 166 -4.01 15.09 -33.51
C GLN A 166 -3.39 13.88 -32.80
N GLU A 167 -3.29 12.72 -33.46
CA GLU A 167 -2.85 11.46 -32.83
C GLU A 167 -1.72 10.75 -33.60
N GLY A 168 -1.47 11.12 -34.86
CA GLY A 168 -0.47 10.48 -35.73
C GLY A 168 0.90 10.32 -35.06
N LYS A 169 1.46 11.39 -34.48
CA LYS A 169 2.80 11.34 -33.83
C LYS A 169 2.93 10.27 -32.75
N THR A 170 1.84 9.95 -32.06
CA THR A 170 1.77 9.00 -30.95
C THR A 170 1.26 7.62 -31.37
N CYS A 171 1.00 7.40 -32.65
CA CYS A 171 0.48 6.15 -33.18
C CYS A 171 1.57 5.37 -33.94
N GLN A 172 1.55 4.03 -33.85
CA GLN A 172 2.39 3.09 -34.62
C GLN A 172 1.62 2.49 -35.79
N SER A 173 0.33 2.18 -35.57
CA SER A 173 -0.56 1.69 -36.62
C SER A 173 -1.96 2.26 -36.45
N ALA A 174 -2.57 2.65 -37.57
CA ALA A 174 -3.89 3.27 -37.63
C ALA A 174 -4.80 2.48 -38.55
N THR A 175 -6.10 2.74 -38.47
CA THR A 175 -7.08 2.25 -39.43
C THR A 175 -8.02 3.37 -39.80
N ASP A 176 -8.56 3.31 -41.02
CA ASP A 176 -9.67 4.14 -41.52
C ASP A 176 -11.04 3.46 -41.30
N GLY A 177 -11.07 2.35 -40.54
CA GLY A 177 -12.26 1.53 -40.32
C GLY A 177 -12.25 0.22 -41.11
N CYS A 178 -11.44 0.11 -42.16
CA CYS A 178 -11.40 -1.04 -43.05
C CYS A 178 -9.96 -1.49 -43.38
N ASN A 179 -9.10 -0.55 -43.76
CA ASN A 179 -7.70 -0.77 -44.04
C ASN A 179 -6.85 -0.49 -42.80
N THR A 180 -5.71 -1.19 -42.70
CA THR A 180 -4.73 -0.99 -41.64
C THR A 180 -3.46 -0.37 -42.22
N TYR A 181 -2.96 0.67 -41.58
CA TYR A 181 -1.79 1.43 -42.03
C TYR A 181 -0.72 1.51 -40.95
N PHE A 182 0.55 1.50 -41.38
CA PHE A 182 1.69 1.88 -40.55
C PHE A 182 1.76 3.41 -40.42
N VAL A 183 2.19 3.89 -39.26
CA VAL A 183 2.35 5.32 -38.99
C VAL A 183 3.83 5.64 -38.79
N VAL A 184 4.40 6.41 -39.72
CA VAL A 184 5.82 6.79 -39.73
C VAL A 184 5.92 8.30 -39.53
N ASP A 185 6.67 8.72 -38.52
CA ASP A 185 6.83 10.14 -38.13
C ASP A 185 5.53 10.94 -37.96
N GLY A 186 4.46 10.23 -37.62
CA GLY A 186 3.14 10.79 -37.40
C GLY A 186 2.29 10.97 -38.64
N LYS A 187 2.73 10.45 -39.78
CA LYS A 187 1.97 10.37 -41.02
C LYS A 187 1.58 8.93 -41.33
N ILE A 188 0.45 8.76 -42.00
CA ILE A 188 0.03 7.46 -42.53
C ILE A 188 0.98 7.06 -43.65
N GLY A 189 1.59 5.88 -43.50
CA GLY A 189 2.51 5.26 -44.45
C GLY A 189 1.85 4.11 -45.20
N ALA A 190 2.63 3.06 -45.49
CA ALA A 190 2.13 1.87 -46.17
C ALA A 190 1.02 1.18 -45.37
N GLY A 191 0.06 0.59 -46.07
CA GLY A 191 -1.05 -0.13 -45.45
C GLY A 191 -1.70 -1.11 -46.42
N THR A 192 -2.70 -1.82 -45.90
CA THR A 192 -3.57 -2.67 -46.72
C THR A 192 -4.42 -1.77 -47.62
N LEU A 193 -4.60 -2.16 -48.90
CA LEU A 193 -5.44 -1.46 -49.86
C LEU A 193 -6.57 -2.40 -50.32
N MET A 194 -7.52 -2.67 -49.43
CA MET A 194 -8.77 -3.32 -49.80
C MET A 194 -9.83 -2.27 -50.10
N TYR A 195 -10.69 -2.57 -51.08
CA TYR A 195 -11.88 -1.78 -51.35
C TYR A 195 -12.88 -1.99 -50.21
N CYS A 196 -13.41 -0.89 -49.68
CA CYS A 196 -14.20 -0.90 -48.46
C CYS A 196 -15.65 -0.60 -48.79
N GLU A 197 -16.50 -1.61 -48.65
CA GLU A 197 -17.95 -1.49 -48.84
C GLU A 197 -18.68 -1.61 -47.50
N ASP A 198 -19.74 -0.83 -47.34
CA ASP A 198 -20.71 -0.99 -46.26
C ASP A 198 -21.63 -2.19 -46.50
N GLU A 199 -22.51 -2.50 -45.54
CA GLU A 199 -23.46 -3.62 -45.63
C GLU A 199 -24.43 -3.52 -46.83
N ASN A 200 -24.48 -2.37 -47.52
CA ASN A 200 -25.32 -2.11 -48.68
C ASN A 200 -24.51 -2.04 -49.99
N GLY A 201 -23.22 -2.39 -49.99
CA GLY A 201 -22.36 -2.35 -51.17
C GLY A 201 -21.97 -0.93 -51.60
N LYS A 202 -22.08 0.07 -50.71
CA LYS A 202 -21.63 1.45 -50.95
C LYS A 202 -20.28 1.68 -50.31
N GLU A 203 -19.52 2.64 -50.84
CA GLU A 203 -18.21 3.00 -50.28
C GLU A 203 -18.34 3.33 -48.79
N ALA A 204 -17.59 2.60 -47.96
CA ALA A 204 -17.64 2.72 -46.52
C ALA A 204 -17.08 4.09 -46.09
N LYS A 205 -17.75 4.72 -45.12
CA LYS A 205 -17.30 6.00 -44.57
C LYS A 205 -15.99 5.81 -43.79
N GLU A 206 -15.00 6.64 -44.09
CA GLU A 206 -13.72 6.64 -43.37
C GLU A 206 -13.88 7.06 -41.90
N GLU A 207 -13.42 6.21 -40.99
CA GLU A 207 -13.38 6.45 -39.54
C GLU A 207 -11.97 6.17 -39.02
N TRP A 208 -11.18 7.22 -38.92
CA TRP A 208 -9.77 7.11 -38.56
C TRP A 208 -9.57 6.96 -37.04
N PHE A 209 -8.83 5.94 -36.61
CA PHE A 209 -8.39 5.83 -35.22
C PHE A 209 -7.09 5.04 -35.06
N CYS A 210 -6.39 5.27 -33.95
CA CYS A 210 -5.15 4.56 -33.65
C CYS A 210 -5.43 3.14 -33.15
N LEU A 211 -4.84 2.13 -33.81
CA LEU A 211 -4.89 0.72 -33.39
C LEU A 211 -3.84 0.45 -32.31
N ASN A 212 -2.59 0.82 -32.58
CA ASN A 212 -1.48 0.67 -31.65
C ASN A 212 -0.82 2.02 -31.43
N ARG A 213 -0.89 2.54 -30.21
CA ARG A 213 -0.13 3.74 -29.84
C ARG A 213 1.33 3.36 -29.67
N LYS A 214 2.25 4.24 -30.08
CA LYS A 214 3.66 4.15 -29.65
C LYS A 214 3.63 3.99 -28.15
N GLU A 215 4.31 2.95 -27.63
CA GLU A 215 4.49 2.80 -26.19
C GLU A 215 4.79 4.19 -25.66
N MET A 216 3.86 4.72 -24.85
CA MET A 216 4.08 6.01 -24.25
C MET A 216 5.38 5.84 -23.49
N LYS A 217 6.46 6.50 -23.94
CA LYS A 217 7.61 6.76 -23.08
C LYS A 217 6.98 7.34 -21.83
N VAL A 218 6.87 6.53 -20.78
CA VAL A 218 6.33 6.97 -19.51
C VAL A 218 7.30 8.06 -19.10
N LYS A 219 6.85 9.31 -19.17
CA LYS A 219 7.71 10.46 -18.93
C LYS A 219 8.40 10.26 -17.57
N GLY A 220 9.73 10.15 -17.58
CA GLY A 220 10.53 9.84 -16.40
C GLY A 220 10.99 8.38 -16.23
N ILE A 221 10.86 7.51 -17.24
CA ILE A 221 11.48 6.16 -17.27
C ILE A 221 12.43 6.04 -18.47
N TYR A 222 13.68 5.62 -18.23
CA TYR A 222 14.79 5.55 -19.19
C TYR A 222 15.40 4.15 -19.20
N LYS A 223 15.86 3.69 -20.37
CA LYS A 223 16.40 2.32 -20.53
C LYS A 223 17.86 2.21 -20.14
N THR A 224 18.58 3.34 -20.14
CA THR A 224 19.97 3.41 -19.72
C THR A 224 20.19 4.51 -18.70
N ARG A 225 21.27 4.37 -17.93
CA ARG A 225 21.67 5.35 -16.92
C ARG A 225 22.09 6.67 -17.57
N GLU A 226 22.75 6.59 -18.71
CA GLU A 226 23.24 7.74 -19.47
C GLU A 226 22.06 8.59 -19.99
N GLU A 227 21.02 7.93 -20.51
CA GLU A 227 19.79 8.59 -20.95
C GLU A 227 19.10 9.31 -19.79
N PHE A 228 19.03 8.66 -18.62
CA PHE A 228 18.45 9.25 -17.41
C PHE A 228 19.26 10.47 -16.92
N ILE A 229 20.58 10.34 -16.80
CA ILE A 229 21.45 11.43 -16.31
C ILE A 229 21.33 12.64 -17.22
N LYS A 230 21.34 12.43 -18.55
CA LYS A 230 21.20 13.51 -19.53
C LYS A 230 19.85 14.23 -19.44
N ALA A 231 18.79 13.50 -19.08
CA ALA A 231 17.44 14.06 -19.07
C ALA A 231 17.02 14.66 -17.72
N GLU A 232 17.39 14.03 -16.60
CA GLU A 232 16.90 14.41 -15.26
C GLU A 232 18.00 14.50 -14.20
N GLY A 233 19.26 14.20 -14.52
CA GLY A 233 20.33 14.10 -13.52
C GLY A 233 20.62 15.38 -12.74
N GLU A 234 20.41 16.55 -13.35
CA GLU A 234 20.57 17.84 -12.67
C GLU A 234 19.47 18.11 -11.64
N THR A 235 18.23 17.69 -11.94
CA THR A 235 17.04 17.98 -11.13
C THR A 235 16.66 16.85 -10.19
N CYS A 236 17.26 15.67 -10.35
CA CYS A 236 17.00 14.51 -9.53
C CYS A 236 18.02 14.38 -8.39
N GLU A 237 17.54 14.12 -7.18
CA GLU A 237 18.34 13.87 -5.98
C GLU A 237 18.54 12.36 -5.76
N THR A 238 17.53 11.55 -6.08
CA THR A 238 17.56 10.10 -5.89
C THR A 238 16.84 9.40 -7.03
N ALA A 239 17.46 8.37 -7.60
CA ALA A 239 16.96 7.60 -8.73
C ALA A 239 16.86 6.11 -8.41
N THR A 240 16.19 5.34 -9.26
CA THR A 240 16.19 3.87 -9.20
C THR A 240 16.23 3.31 -10.62
N ASP A 241 16.85 2.14 -10.80
CA ASP A 241 16.81 1.35 -12.03
C ASP A 241 15.69 0.28 -12.02
N GLY A 242 14.84 0.29 -10.99
CA GLY A 242 13.80 -0.73 -10.76
C GLY A 242 14.17 -1.79 -9.72
N VAL A 243 15.45 -1.96 -9.39
CA VAL A 243 15.95 -2.90 -8.37
C VAL A 243 16.76 -2.19 -7.29
N ASN A 244 17.67 -1.32 -7.71
CA ASN A 244 18.58 -0.57 -6.87
C ASN A 244 18.14 0.89 -6.75
N THR A 245 18.46 1.52 -5.61
CA THR A 245 18.28 2.96 -5.39
C THR A 245 19.64 3.64 -5.51
N TYR A 246 19.75 4.69 -6.32
CA TYR A 246 20.97 5.44 -6.58
C TYR A 246 20.90 6.89 -6.11
N PHE A 247 22.00 7.42 -5.59
CA PHE A 247 22.13 8.79 -5.07
C PHE A 247 23.57 9.30 -5.19
N GLY A 248 23.77 10.58 -4.86
CA GLY A 248 25.07 11.24 -4.97
C GLY A 248 25.36 11.77 -6.38
N LYS A 249 26.58 12.31 -6.58
CA LYS A 249 26.99 12.88 -7.88
C LYS A 249 26.96 11.77 -8.94
N ASP A 250 26.32 12.08 -10.06
CA ASP A 250 26.15 11.17 -11.20
C ASP A 250 25.49 9.82 -10.86
N PHE A 251 24.80 9.70 -9.71
CA PHE A 251 24.12 8.47 -9.26
C PHE A 251 25.05 7.26 -9.13
N MET A 252 26.26 7.44 -8.59
CA MET A 252 27.26 6.36 -8.43
C MET A 252 27.09 5.51 -7.16
N ALA A 253 26.47 6.05 -6.11
CA ALA A 253 26.26 5.31 -4.86
C ALA A 253 24.89 4.59 -4.91
N SER A 254 24.84 3.30 -4.54
CA SER A 254 23.61 2.51 -4.59
C SER A 254 23.41 1.54 -3.42
N THR A 255 22.16 1.18 -3.16
CA THR A 255 21.79 0.06 -2.27
C THR A 255 21.80 -1.24 -3.07
N LEU A 256 22.97 -1.85 -3.25
CA LEU A 256 23.16 -3.05 -4.08
C LEU A 256 22.40 -4.27 -3.53
N ILE A 257 21.25 -4.54 -4.14
CA ILE A 257 20.56 -5.82 -4.12
C ILE A 257 20.80 -6.37 -5.53
N GLY A 258 21.58 -7.45 -5.67
CA GLY A 258 22.05 -7.94 -6.98
C GLY A 258 20.94 -8.06 -8.04
N THR A 259 21.29 -7.91 -9.32
CA THR A 259 20.34 -7.95 -10.44
C THR A 259 20.08 -9.38 -10.90
N PRO A 260 18.82 -9.77 -11.21
CA PRO A 260 18.51 -11.10 -11.74
C PRO A 260 19.09 -11.32 -13.16
N GLU A 261 19.19 -12.59 -13.59
CA GLU A 261 19.55 -12.91 -14.98
C GLU A 261 18.53 -12.29 -15.96
N ASN A 262 19.03 -11.67 -17.03
CA ASN A 262 18.27 -10.90 -18.02
C ASN A 262 17.60 -9.62 -17.50
N PHE A 263 18.14 -9.00 -16.45
CA PHE A 263 17.65 -7.71 -15.96
C PHE A 263 17.79 -6.59 -17.00
N VAL A 264 16.67 -5.91 -17.28
CA VAL A 264 16.62 -4.69 -18.09
C VAL A 264 16.31 -3.51 -17.15
N PRO A 265 17.20 -2.53 -17.02
CA PRO A 265 17.00 -1.43 -16.07
C PRO A 265 15.95 -0.42 -16.54
N GLU A 266 15.10 0.00 -15.60
CA GLU A 266 14.10 1.06 -15.75
C GLU A 266 14.46 2.28 -14.90
N TRP A 267 15.39 3.09 -15.39
CA TRP A 267 15.87 4.27 -14.69
C TRP A 267 14.76 5.32 -14.53
N LYS A 268 14.50 5.75 -13.30
CA LYS A 268 13.54 6.83 -13.01
C LYS A 268 13.94 7.65 -11.79
N CYS A 269 13.58 8.93 -11.80
CA CYS A 269 13.73 9.77 -10.64
C CYS A 269 12.64 9.45 -9.59
N ILE A 270 13.06 9.20 -8.35
CA ILE A 270 12.15 8.97 -7.22
C ILE A 270 12.10 10.17 -6.27
N LYS A 271 13.11 11.05 -6.30
CA LYS A 271 13.15 12.29 -5.52
C LYS A 271 13.83 13.41 -6.31
N LYS A 272 13.16 14.54 -6.50
CA LYS A 272 13.73 15.74 -7.16
C LYS A 272 14.41 16.67 -6.15
N LYS A 273 15.43 17.40 -6.59
CA LYS A 273 16.06 18.48 -5.82
C LYS A 273 15.03 19.61 -5.66
N ASP A 274 14.79 20.03 -4.42
CA ASP A 274 13.96 21.21 -4.17
C ASP A 274 14.63 22.45 -4.76
N LYS A 275 13.87 23.18 -5.58
CA LYS A 275 14.32 24.44 -6.18
C LYS A 275 14.40 25.48 -5.05
N LEU A 276 15.61 25.71 -4.54
CA LEU A 276 15.89 26.74 -3.55
C LEU A 276 15.73 28.13 -4.19
N VAL A 277 14.50 28.65 -4.18
CA VAL A 277 14.25 30.07 -4.46
C VAL A 277 14.33 30.80 -3.13
N ASN A 278 15.47 31.45 -2.88
CA ASN A 278 15.65 32.37 -1.77
C ASN A 278 14.80 33.63 -2.00
N LEU A 279 13.61 33.66 -1.41
CA LEU A 279 12.89 34.89 -1.08
C LEU A 279 12.51 34.81 0.40
N VAL A 280 13.16 35.64 1.22
CA VAL A 280 12.95 35.68 2.66
C VAL A 280 11.54 36.21 2.93
N GLY A 281 10.67 35.36 3.49
CA GLY A 281 9.35 35.76 3.99
C GLY A 281 8.13 35.18 3.26
N ASN A 282 8.28 34.41 2.18
CA ASN A 282 7.16 33.81 1.44
C ASN A 282 7.19 32.25 1.45
N ASP A 283 7.50 31.67 2.60
CA ASP A 283 7.64 30.22 2.82
C ASP A 283 6.38 29.59 3.43
N ARG A 284 5.21 30.13 3.07
CA ARG A 284 3.93 29.55 3.47
C ARG A 284 3.65 28.33 2.60
N ASP A 285 3.38 27.18 3.23
CA ASP A 285 2.91 26.00 2.52
C ASP A 285 1.47 26.20 1.99
N SER A 286 0.92 25.19 1.31
CA SER A 286 -0.45 25.20 0.78
C SER A 286 -1.55 25.39 1.84
N HIS A 287 -1.20 25.27 3.12
CA HIS A 287 -2.08 25.47 4.26
C HIS A 287 -1.78 26.78 5.02
N GLY A 288 -0.88 27.63 4.48
CA GLY A 288 -0.50 28.90 5.08
C GLY A 288 0.56 28.79 6.18
N CYS A 289 1.15 27.61 6.41
CA CYS A 289 2.13 27.39 7.48
C CYS A 289 3.52 27.85 7.06
N LYS A 290 4.15 28.66 7.92
CA LYS A 290 5.45 29.26 7.68
C LYS A 290 6.58 28.37 8.22
N ALA A 291 7.20 27.59 7.35
CA ALA A 291 8.21 26.58 7.71
C ALA A 291 9.48 27.19 8.35
N SER A 292 9.89 28.37 7.91
CA SER A 292 11.01 29.17 8.46
C SER A 292 10.74 29.63 9.89
N ALA A 293 9.48 29.91 10.23
CA ALA A 293 9.05 30.14 11.60
C ALA A 293 8.80 28.82 12.35
N GLY A 294 9.00 27.67 11.70
CA GLY A 294 8.92 26.35 12.31
C GLY A 294 7.51 25.78 12.44
N TYR A 295 6.56 26.31 11.69
CA TYR A 295 5.22 25.77 11.60
C TYR A 295 5.14 24.62 10.58
N SER A 296 4.40 23.58 10.93
CA SER A 296 4.03 22.44 10.09
C SER A 296 2.53 22.28 10.12
N TRP A 297 1.90 21.98 8.99
CA TRP A 297 0.48 21.66 8.96
C TRP A 297 0.17 20.38 9.74
N SER A 298 -0.94 20.38 10.48
CA SER A 298 -1.44 19.23 11.21
C SER A 298 -2.88 18.95 10.79
N GLU A 299 -3.07 17.96 9.90
CA GLU A 299 -4.39 17.56 9.40
C GLU A 299 -5.39 17.27 10.53
N LYS A 300 -4.93 16.63 11.61
CA LYS A 300 -5.76 16.29 12.77
C LYS A 300 -6.33 17.50 13.52
N LEU A 301 -5.64 18.64 13.48
CA LEU A 301 -6.00 19.83 14.26
C LEU A 301 -6.41 21.00 13.37
N ASN A 302 -6.41 20.77 12.06
CA ASN A 302 -6.73 21.73 11.01
C ASN A 302 -6.07 23.10 11.22
N LYS A 303 -4.82 23.11 11.72
CA LYS A 303 -4.05 24.33 12.00
C LYS A 303 -2.56 24.10 11.88
N CYS A 304 -1.81 25.17 11.62
CA CYS A 304 -0.36 25.19 11.67
C CYS A 304 0.13 25.00 13.11
N ILE A 305 1.07 24.07 13.30
CA ILE A 305 1.59 23.70 14.62
C ILE A 305 3.10 23.80 14.58
N ARG A 306 3.74 24.19 15.70
CA ARG A 306 5.18 23.96 15.87
C ARG A 306 5.33 22.59 16.54
N PRO A 307 5.84 21.54 15.86
CA PRO A 307 5.84 20.17 16.38
C PRO A 307 6.57 20.03 17.72
N TRP A 308 7.49 20.95 18.02
CA TRP A 308 8.23 21.01 19.28
C TRP A 308 7.57 21.86 20.37
N GLU A 309 6.52 22.63 20.06
CA GLU A 309 5.72 23.37 21.06
C GLU A 309 4.45 22.61 21.45
N LYS A 310 3.96 21.72 20.59
CA LYS A 310 2.84 20.85 20.97
C LYS A 310 3.35 19.70 21.81
N ASN A 311 2.93 19.72 23.08
CA ASN A 311 2.92 18.58 23.99
C ASN A 311 2.68 17.30 23.20
N PHE A 312 3.61 16.35 23.31
CA PHE A 312 3.35 15.00 22.81
C PHE A 312 2.05 14.54 23.49
N VAL A 313 1.06 14.06 22.76
CA VAL A 313 -0.17 13.53 23.37
C VAL A 313 -0.26 12.12 22.86
N LEU A 314 -0.20 11.16 23.79
CA LEU A 314 -0.37 9.75 23.44
C LEU A 314 -1.66 9.59 22.65
N SER A 315 -1.59 8.88 21.52
CA SER A 315 -2.81 8.53 20.82
C SER A 315 -3.63 7.54 21.65
N LYS A 316 -4.93 7.40 21.35
CA LYS A 316 -5.78 6.36 21.97
C LYS A 316 -5.18 4.96 21.82
N ASN A 317 -4.48 4.71 20.70
CA ASN A 317 -3.78 3.46 20.47
C ASN A 317 -2.57 3.28 21.39
N ASP A 318 -1.79 4.34 21.63
CA ASP A 318 -0.63 4.26 22.52
C ASP A 318 -1.06 4.06 23.98
N VAL A 319 -2.18 4.66 24.40
CA VAL A 319 -2.78 4.43 25.72
C VAL A 319 -3.26 2.99 25.86
N ASN A 320 -3.94 2.45 24.84
CA ASN A 320 -4.37 1.05 24.83
C ASN A 320 -3.16 0.09 24.89
N LEU A 321 -2.11 0.37 24.12
CA LEU A 321 -0.87 -0.38 24.13
C LEU A 321 -0.18 -0.33 25.50
N PHE A 322 -0.12 0.85 26.12
CA PHE A 322 0.43 1.03 27.46
C PHE A 322 -0.30 0.15 28.49
N ASN A 323 -1.64 0.20 28.50
CA ASN A 323 -2.46 -0.58 29.43
C ASN A 323 -2.37 -2.08 29.16
N HIS A 324 -2.34 -2.49 27.89
CA HIS A 324 -2.16 -3.88 27.49
C HIS A 324 -0.82 -4.43 27.98
N ILE A 325 0.28 -3.71 27.75
CA ILE A 325 1.60 -4.12 28.21
C ILE A 325 1.64 -4.16 29.74
N LYS A 326 1.08 -3.15 30.42
CA LYS A 326 1.02 -3.10 31.88
C LYS A 326 0.30 -4.32 32.48
N GLY A 327 -0.77 -4.79 31.83
CA GLY A 327 -1.52 -5.98 32.26
C GLY A 327 -0.81 -7.32 31.99
N ASN A 328 -0.03 -7.40 30.90
CA ASN A 328 0.53 -8.66 30.41
C ASN A 328 2.02 -8.86 30.75
N LEU A 329 2.73 -7.83 31.20
CA LEU A 329 4.15 -7.96 31.57
C LEU A 329 4.28 -8.65 32.93
N PRO A 330 5.22 -9.60 33.12
CA PRO A 330 5.44 -10.22 34.42
C PRO A 330 5.68 -9.18 35.52
N LYS A 331 4.97 -9.27 36.65
CA LYS A 331 5.03 -8.29 37.76
C LYS A 331 6.47 -7.96 38.19
N ARG A 332 7.35 -8.97 38.24
CA ARG A 332 8.78 -8.78 38.57
C ARG A 332 9.49 -7.85 37.58
N THR A 333 9.20 -7.97 36.29
CA THR A 333 9.77 -7.12 35.24
C THR A 333 9.19 -5.71 35.30
N LEU A 334 7.88 -5.59 35.50
CA LEU A 334 7.19 -4.32 35.63
C LEU A 334 7.76 -3.50 36.80
N ASN A 335 7.91 -4.10 37.98
CA ASN A 335 8.50 -3.45 39.16
C ASN A 335 9.94 -2.97 38.89
N LYS A 336 10.76 -3.77 38.19
CA LYS A 336 12.12 -3.36 37.80
C LYS A 336 12.11 -2.12 36.92
N VAL A 337 11.22 -2.07 35.94
CA VAL A 337 11.10 -0.90 35.05
C VAL A 337 10.62 0.32 35.83
N ASP A 338 9.66 0.17 36.75
CA ASP A 338 9.16 1.26 37.56
C ASP A 338 10.21 1.83 38.53
N ILE A 339 11.03 0.98 39.14
CA ILE A 339 12.18 1.40 39.98
C ILE A 339 13.23 2.14 39.14
N LEU A 340 13.53 1.65 37.93
CA LEU A 340 14.47 2.33 37.04
C LEU A 340 13.95 3.71 36.64
N PHE A 341 12.66 3.79 36.31
CA PHE A 341 11.99 5.03 35.97
C PHE A 341 12.01 6.03 37.14
N SER A 342 11.69 5.61 38.37
CA SER A 342 11.69 6.51 39.54
C SER A 342 13.09 7.03 39.88
N LYS A 343 14.12 6.18 39.78
CA LYS A 343 15.53 6.62 39.94
C LYS A 343 15.91 7.62 38.86
N TYR A 344 15.47 7.40 37.63
CA TYR A 344 15.72 8.29 36.51
C TYR A 344 15.06 9.66 36.70
N THR A 345 13.75 9.70 37.01
CA THR A 345 13.02 10.96 37.20
C THR A 345 13.58 11.77 38.38
N LYS A 346 13.93 11.10 39.49
CA LYS A 346 14.63 11.74 40.63
C LYS A 346 15.99 12.31 40.25
N LYS A 347 16.72 11.68 39.31
CA LYS A 347 18.04 12.16 38.87
C LYS A 347 17.95 13.41 37.99
N ILE A 348 16.87 13.54 37.22
CA ILE A 348 16.68 14.67 36.29
C ILE A 348 15.89 15.83 36.89
N SER A 349 15.16 15.62 37.99
CA SER A 349 14.36 16.66 38.66
C SER A 349 15.17 17.88 39.08
N LYS A 350 16.49 17.74 39.28
CA LYS A 350 17.41 18.85 39.59
C LYS A 350 17.68 19.82 38.44
N TYR A 351 17.25 19.50 37.21
CA TYR A 351 17.47 20.36 36.04
C TYR A 351 16.22 21.21 35.75
N SER A 352 16.39 22.30 35.00
CA SER A 352 15.26 23.09 34.51
C SER A 352 14.34 22.26 33.60
N THR A 353 13.05 22.59 33.58
CA THR A 353 12.03 21.92 32.75
C THR A 353 12.48 21.70 31.30
N SER A 354 12.98 22.76 30.64
CA SER A 354 13.48 22.67 29.26
C SER A 354 14.63 21.66 29.11
N LYS A 355 15.52 21.58 30.11
CA LYS A 355 16.64 20.64 30.13
C LYS A 355 16.17 19.21 30.42
N GLN A 356 15.18 19.02 31.30
CA GLN A 356 14.55 17.71 31.56
C GLN A 356 13.95 17.14 30.27
N VAL A 357 13.19 17.96 29.53
CA VAL A 357 12.57 17.57 28.24
C VAL A 357 13.63 17.22 27.20
N LYS A 358 14.70 18.02 27.07
CA LYS A 358 15.82 17.71 26.17
C LYS A 358 16.51 16.38 26.51
N ILE A 359 16.70 16.08 27.80
CA ILE A 359 17.30 14.82 28.25
C ILE A 359 16.36 13.64 27.99
N ASN A 360 15.06 13.78 28.32
CA ASN A 360 14.02 12.79 28.04
C ASN A 360 13.99 12.43 26.55
N ASN A 361 13.92 13.43 25.67
CA ASN A 361 13.85 13.23 24.22
C ASN A 361 15.07 12.49 23.68
N LYS A 362 16.28 12.76 24.21
CA LYS A 362 17.49 12.00 23.84
C LYS A 362 17.41 10.54 24.27
N ILE A 363 16.85 10.26 25.45
CA ILE A 363 16.70 8.88 25.95
C ILE A 363 15.64 8.12 25.19
N VAL A 364 14.50 8.75 24.87
CA VAL A 364 13.45 8.15 24.04
C VAL A 364 14.01 7.75 22.67
N LYS A 365 14.77 8.64 22.00
CA LYS A 365 15.44 8.30 20.73
C LYS A 365 16.42 7.13 20.85
N LYS A 366 17.17 7.05 21.96
CA LYS A 366 18.05 5.90 22.23
C LYS A 366 17.25 4.60 22.43
N LEU A 367 16.14 4.64 23.17
CA LEU A 367 15.26 3.49 23.36
C LEU A 367 14.65 3.02 22.05
N GLU A 368 14.22 3.92 21.17
CA GLU A 368 13.71 3.59 19.84
C GLU A 368 14.75 2.85 19.00
N LYS A 369 16.01 3.31 19.02
CA LYS A 369 17.12 2.62 18.35
C LYS A 369 17.35 1.22 18.93
N VAL A 370 17.29 1.06 20.25
CA VAL A 370 17.42 -0.26 20.91
C VAL A 370 16.27 -1.19 20.54
N ILE A 371 15.04 -0.68 20.52
CA ILE A 371 13.85 -1.45 20.13
C ILE A 371 13.97 -1.88 18.66
N SER A 372 14.32 -0.97 17.76
CA SER A 372 14.53 -1.27 16.35
C SER A 372 15.61 -2.32 16.14
N ASN A 373 16.78 -2.16 16.80
CA ASN A 373 17.86 -3.15 16.75
C ASN A 373 17.45 -4.51 17.35
N LEU A 374 16.57 -4.54 18.35
CA LEU A 374 16.04 -5.78 18.91
C LEU A 374 15.15 -6.49 17.90
N LEU A 375 14.28 -5.75 17.20
CA LEU A 375 13.37 -6.29 16.19
C LEU A 375 14.10 -6.75 14.91
N MET A 376 15.17 -6.05 14.49
CA MET A 376 15.96 -6.45 13.31
C MET A 376 16.68 -7.81 13.47
N LYS A 377 16.84 -8.30 14.70
CA LYS A 377 17.43 -9.63 14.97
C LYS A 377 16.47 -10.80 14.72
N TYR A 378 15.20 -10.51 14.44
CA TYR A 378 14.17 -11.52 14.23
C TYR A 378 13.47 -11.26 12.90
N PRO A 379 13.18 -12.31 12.10
CA PRO A 379 12.33 -12.18 10.92
C PRO A 379 10.98 -11.55 11.29
N GLN A 380 10.48 -10.62 10.47
CA GLN A 380 9.25 -9.88 10.75
C GLN A 380 8.00 -10.78 10.88
N ASP A 381 8.06 -11.99 10.31
CA ASP A 381 6.98 -12.98 10.33
C ASP A 381 7.13 -14.06 11.42
N SER A 382 8.10 -13.90 12.33
CA SER A 382 8.36 -14.86 13.41
C SER A 382 7.84 -14.37 14.76
N VAL A 383 7.18 -15.27 15.51
CA VAL A 383 6.75 -14.97 16.89
C VAL A 383 8.01 -14.76 17.74
N LEU A 384 8.09 -13.60 18.41
CA LEU A 384 9.21 -13.32 19.31
C LEU A 384 9.24 -14.36 20.44
N PRO A 385 10.40 -14.99 20.73
CA PRO A 385 10.54 -15.88 21.88
C PRO A 385 10.09 -15.16 23.16
N ASN A 386 9.42 -15.87 24.08
CA ASN A 386 8.81 -15.26 25.27
C ASN A 386 9.74 -14.31 26.06
N LYS A 387 11.02 -14.68 26.21
CA LYS A 387 12.04 -13.85 26.88
C LYS A 387 12.33 -12.55 26.11
N VAL A 388 12.34 -12.61 24.79
CA VAL A 388 12.56 -11.48 23.87
C VAL A 388 11.33 -10.59 23.84
N ASN A 389 10.13 -11.18 23.75
CA ASN A 389 8.87 -10.45 23.81
C ASN A 389 8.72 -9.67 25.13
N ASN A 390 9.05 -10.30 26.26
CA ASN A 390 9.07 -9.63 27.57
C ASN A 390 10.08 -8.46 27.61
N LYS A 391 11.25 -8.62 26.98
CA LYS A 391 12.26 -7.56 26.87
C LYS A 391 11.77 -6.41 25.98
N TYR A 392 11.17 -6.73 24.84
CA TYR A 392 10.56 -5.76 23.93
C TYR A 392 9.45 -4.96 24.64
N ASN A 393 8.49 -5.65 25.26
CA ASN A 393 7.39 -5.03 25.99
C ASN A 393 7.89 -4.15 27.15
N ALA A 394 8.92 -4.57 27.88
CA ALA A 394 9.54 -3.75 28.93
C ALA A 394 10.17 -2.45 28.39
N LEU A 395 10.83 -2.51 27.22
CA LEU A 395 11.43 -1.33 26.57
C LEU A 395 10.34 -0.38 26.04
N VAL A 396 9.29 -0.92 25.43
CA VAL A 396 8.14 -0.14 24.95
C VAL A 396 7.40 0.53 26.10
N TYR A 397 7.16 -0.21 27.20
CA TYR A 397 6.54 0.34 28.41
C TYR A 397 7.36 1.50 29.00
N LEU A 398 8.67 1.34 29.12
CA LEU A 398 9.56 2.41 29.59
C LEU A 398 9.53 3.64 28.67
N LYS A 399 9.55 3.42 27.35
CA LYS A 399 9.45 4.50 26.35
C LYS A 399 8.16 5.31 26.54
N LEU A 400 7.03 4.63 26.64
CA LEU A 400 5.72 5.25 26.83
C LEU A 400 5.65 6.00 28.17
N LYS A 401 6.18 5.45 29.28
CA LYS A 401 6.28 6.17 30.57
C LYS A 401 7.08 7.46 30.45
N LEU A 402 8.23 7.43 29.77
CA LEU A 402 9.07 8.62 29.59
C LEU A 402 8.37 9.70 28.76
N GLN A 403 7.61 9.28 27.75
CA GLN A 403 6.82 10.18 26.93
C GLN A 403 5.66 10.81 27.71
N ILE A 404 4.93 10.03 28.52
CA ILE A 404 3.89 10.55 29.44
C ILE A 404 4.50 11.58 30.39
N PHE A 405 5.61 11.24 31.02
CA PHE A 405 6.29 12.13 31.96
C PHE A 405 6.78 13.43 31.32
N SER A 406 7.28 13.38 30.08
CA SER A 406 7.66 14.58 29.35
C SER A 406 6.48 15.50 29.08
N ASN A 407 5.26 14.95 28.92
CA ASN A 407 4.04 15.73 28.73
C ASN A 407 3.61 16.40 30.02
N GLU A 408 3.65 15.67 31.14
CA GLU A 408 3.36 16.20 32.47
C GLU A 408 4.28 17.38 32.81
N ILE A 409 5.57 17.24 32.51
CA ILE A 409 6.55 18.33 32.67
C ILE A 409 6.17 19.55 31.83
N ASN A 410 5.85 19.35 30.55
CA ASN A 410 5.52 20.46 29.64
C ASN A 410 4.22 21.18 30.03
N MET A 411 3.20 20.43 30.49
CA MET A 411 1.94 21.01 30.99
C MET A 411 2.16 21.87 32.24
N ASN A 412 3.09 21.49 33.10
CA ASN A 412 3.40 22.24 34.33
C ASN A 412 4.31 23.47 34.11
N SER A 413 4.96 23.59 32.95
CA SER A 413 5.80 24.76 32.60
C SER A 413 5.11 25.86 31.80
N GLY A 414 3.85 25.65 31.43
CA GLY A 414 3.01 26.62 30.72
C GLY A 414 2.08 27.42 31.64
N LYS A 415 2.35 27.44 32.96
CA LYS A 415 1.70 28.32 33.94
C LYS A 415 2.66 29.42 34.38
#